data_AF-A0A7I8VZP8-F1
#
_entry.id   AF-A0A7I8VZP8-F1
#
_cell.length_a   1.000
_cell.length_b   1.000
_cell.length_c   1.000
_cell.angle_alpha   90.00
_cell.angle_beta   90.00
_cell.angle_gamma   90.00
#
_symmetry.space_group_name_H-M   'P 1'
#
loop_
_entity.id
_entity.type
_entity.pdbx_description
1 polymer ?
#
loop_
_entity_poly.entity_id
_entity_poly.type
_entity_poly.pdbx_seq_one_letter_code
_entity_poly.pdbx_strand_id
1 'polypeptide(L)'
;MYQLLRAIDYMHRNGIFHRDVKPENVLIKDDVLKLADFGSCRSIHSRAPYTEYISTRWYRAPECLLTDGYYSFKMDIWSVGCVLFEVMCLYPLFPGSNEVDQISKIHDIIGTPDPSILDKLKNKTRGINFNFPPKKGSGIEKLMPHAPRDCIDLIYKMCTYDPDERLTARQALKHSYFKELRFVIL
;
A
#
# COMPACT_ATOMS: atom_id res chain seq x y z
N MET A 1 -11.78 7.41 -3.51
CA MET A 1 -11.01 6.81 -2.39
C MET A 1 -11.87 6.05 -1.37
N TYR A 2 -12.90 6.64 -0.76
CA TYR A 2 -13.78 5.91 0.18
C TYR A 2 -14.41 4.65 -0.45
N GLN A 3 -14.92 4.75 -1.69
CA GLN A 3 -15.45 3.61 -2.43
C GLN A 3 -14.41 2.51 -2.72
N LEU A 4 -13.15 2.89 -3.01
CA LEU A 4 -12.06 1.93 -3.20
C LEU A 4 -11.79 1.14 -1.91
N LEU A 5 -11.68 1.84 -0.77
CA LEU A 5 -11.52 1.17 0.53
C LEU A 5 -12.71 0.28 0.89
N ARG A 6 -13.94 0.63 0.49
CA ARG A 6 -15.11 -0.25 0.66
C ARG A 6 -14.99 -1.52 -0.18
N ALA A 7 -14.54 -1.42 -1.43
CA ALA A 7 -14.30 -2.59 -2.28
C ALA A 7 -13.22 -3.51 -1.67
N ILE A 8 -12.12 -2.93 -1.18
CA ILE A 8 -11.04 -3.67 -0.53
C ILE A 8 -11.49 -4.32 0.78
N ASP A 9 -12.22 -3.61 1.65
CA ASP A 9 -12.79 -4.20 2.88
C ASP A 9 -13.70 -5.40 2.56
N TYR A 10 -14.54 -5.26 1.54
CA TYR A 10 -15.42 -6.35 1.10
C TYR A 10 -14.62 -7.57 0.64
N MET A 11 -13.61 -7.38 -0.21
CA MET A 11 -12.76 -8.48 -0.67
C MET A 11 -12.04 -9.17 0.50
N HIS A 12 -11.39 -8.39 1.37
CA HIS A 12 -10.61 -8.90 2.49
C HIS A 12 -11.48 -9.71 3.47
N ARG A 13 -12.70 -9.24 3.75
CA ARG A 13 -13.67 -9.97 4.60
C ARG A 13 -14.17 -11.27 3.99
N ASN A 14 -14.14 -11.38 2.67
CA ASN A 14 -14.48 -12.61 1.95
C ASN A 14 -13.24 -13.47 1.65
N GLY A 15 -12.12 -13.24 2.34
CA GLY A 15 -10.94 -14.10 2.23
C GLY A 15 -10.17 -13.93 0.92
N ILE A 16 -10.32 -12.79 0.23
CA ILE A 16 -9.66 -12.48 -1.05
C ILE A 16 -8.84 -11.21 -0.88
N PHE A 17 -7.64 -11.19 -1.46
CA PHE A 17 -6.85 -9.96 -1.60
C PHE A 17 -6.44 -9.78 -3.06
N HIS A 18 -6.49 -8.54 -3.53
CA HIS A 18 -6.53 -8.18 -4.96
C HIS A 18 -5.18 -8.35 -5.64
N ARG A 19 -4.11 -7.94 -4.97
CA ARG A 19 -2.73 -8.03 -5.45
C ARG A 19 -2.43 -7.23 -6.73
N ASP A 20 -3.24 -6.25 -7.13
CA ASP A 20 -2.91 -5.38 -8.27
C ASP A 20 -3.71 -4.08 -8.21
N VAL A 21 -3.77 -3.46 -7.03
CA VAL A 21 -4.46 -2.19 -6.85
C VAL A 21 -3.57 -1.08 -7.41
N LYS A 22 -4.04 -0.42 -8.46
CA LYS A 22 -3.36 0.68 -9.16
C LYS A 22 -4.40 1.52 -9.91
N PRO A 23 -4.10 2.77 -10.29
CA PRO A 23 -5.07 3.66 -10.93
C PRO A 23 -5.77 3.05 -12.15
N GLU A 24 -5.05 2.27 -12.97
CA GLU A 24 -5.58 1.65 -14.18
C GLU A 24 -6.69 0.61 -13.90
N ASN A 25 -6.66 0.00 -12.70
CA ASN A 25 -7.65 -0.97 -12.26
C ASN A 25 -8.80 -0.33 -11.46
N VAL A 26 -8.78 0.99 -11.27
CA VAL A 26 -9.83 1.75 -10.57
C VAL A 26 -10.71 2.44 -11.60
N LEU A 27 -11.77 1.74 -12.03
CA LEU A 27 -12.70 2.24 -13.02
C LEU A 27 -13.70 3.22 -12.38
N ILE A 28 -13.94 4.34 -13.05
CA ILE A 28 -14.88 5.37 -12.60
C ILE A 28 -15.85 5.64 -13.74
N LYS A 29 -17.15 5.60 -13.43
CA LYS A 29 -18.21 6.07 -14.32
C LYS A 29 -19.21 6.84 -13.49
N ASP A 30 -19.51 8.06 -13.92
CA ASP A 30 -20.29 9.03 -13.14
C ASP A 30 -19.65 9.19 -11.75
N ASP A 31 -20.39 8.94 -10.67
CA ASP A 31 -19.89 8.98 -9.30
C ASP A 31 -19.60 7.58 -8.71
N VAL A 32 -19.57 6.53 -9.54
CA VAL A 32 -19.41 5.14 -9.10
C VAL A 32 -18.02 4.62 -9.44
N LEU A 33 -17.32 4.15 -8.40
CA LEU A 33 -16.03 3.47 -8.53
C LEU A 33 -16.22 1.95 -8.51
N LYS A 34 -15.57 1.26 -9.44
CA LYS A 34 -15.46 -0.21 -9.46
C LYS A 34 -14.00 -0.62 -9.58
N LEU A 35 -13.59 -1.54 -8.72
CA LEU A 35 -12.29 -2.19 -8.82
C LEU A 35 -12.36 -3.29 -9.89
N ALA A 36 -11.37 -3.36 -10.77
CA ALA A 36 -11.30 -4.29 -11.90
C ALA A 36 -9.99 -5.09 -11.88
N ASP A 37 -9.88 -6.05 -12.80
CA ASP A 37 -8.73 -6.96 -12.96
C ASP A 37 -8.41 -7.85 -11.74
N PHE A 38 -9.24 -8.90 -11.60
CA PHE A 38 -9.10 -9.89 -10.55
C PHE A 38 -8.16 -11.05 -10.95
N GLY A 39 -7.44 -10.95 -12.08
CA GLY A 39 -6.56 -12.02 -12.58
C GLY A 39 -5.41 -12.36 -11.62
N SER A 40 -5.00 -11.37 -10.82
CA SER A 40 -3.94 -11.51 -9.82
C SER A 40 -4.45 -11.93 -8.44
N CYS A 41 -5.75 -12.07 -8.21
CA CYS A 41 -6.31 -12.35 -6.89
C CYS A 41 -5.83 -13.68 -6.30
N ARG A 42 -5.77 -13.73 -4.97
CA ARG A 42 -5.45 -14.94 -4.19
C ARG A 42 -6.34 -15.05 -2.95
N SER A 43 -6.50 -16.27 -2.47
CA SER A 43 -7.19 -16.53 -1.20
C SER A 43 -6.26 -16.24 -0.02
N ILE A 44 -6.75 -15.51 0.97
CA ILE A 44 -6.03 -15.26 2.24
C ILE A 44 -5.76 -16.57 2.99
N HIS A 45 -6.57 -17.60 2.78
CA HIS A 45 -6.41 -18.92 3.40
C HIS A 45 -5.34 -19.79 2.74
N SER A 46 -4.83 -19.39 1.57
CA SER A 46 -3.71 -20.11 0.95
C SER A 46 -2.42 -19.86 1.74
N ARG A 47 -1.61 -20.91 1.88
CA ARG A 47 -0.36 -20.83 2.66
C ARG A 47 0.71 -20.15 1.82
N ALA A 48 1.35 -19.13 2.39
CA ALA A 48 2.60 -18.58 1.87
C ALA A 48 3.68 -19.69 1.79
N PRO A 49 4.67 -19.58 0.90
CA PRO A 49 4.95 -18.44 0.01
C PRO A 49 4.00 -18.37 -1.19
N TYR A 50 3.56 -17.17 -1.53
CA TYR A 50 2.78 -16.92 -2.74
C TYR A 50 3.70 -16.84 -3.96
N THR A 51 3.26 -17.33 -5.12
CA THR A 51 3.98 -17.20 -6.40
C THR A 51 4.38 -15.76 -6.67
N GLU A 52 5.44 -15.59 -7.47
CA GLU A 52 6.01 -14.29 -7.82
C GLU A 52 4.91 -13.27 -8.16
N TYR A 53 5.00 -12.12 -7.50
CA TYR A 53 4.02 -11.07 -7.62
C TYR A 53 4.28 -10.31 -8.94
N ILE A 54 3.42 -10.54 -9.94
CA ILE A 54 3.52 -9.92 -11.27
C ILE A 54 2.50 -8.79 -11.33
N SER A 55 2.92 -7.59 -10.94
CA SER A 55 2.14 -6.36 -11.06
C SER A 55 3.05 -5.12 -11.12
N THR A 56 2.50 -3.95 -11.47
CA THR A 56 3.22 -2.68 -11.58
C THR A 56 3.98 -2.39 -10.28
N ARG A 57 5.30 -2.19 -10.39
CA ARG A 57 6.21 -2.11 -9.24
C ARG A 57 5.93 -0.94 -8.30
N TRP A 58 5.42 0.17 -8.83
CA TRP A 58 5.25 1.42 -8.11
C TRP A 58 4.28 1.33 -6.92
N TYR A 59 3.37 0.35 -6.95
CA TYR A 59 2.34 0.13 -5.93
C TYR A 59 2.65 -1.05 -5.00
N ARG A 60 3.84 -1.66 -5.13
CA ARG A 60 4.24 -2.82 -4.33
C ARG A 60 4.63 -2.40 -2.92
N ALA A 61 4.11 -3.14 -1.94
CA ALA A 61 4.48 -2.99 -0.54
C ALA A 61 5.92 -3.51 -0.29
N PRO A 62 6.63 -3.02 0.75
CA PRO A 62 8.01 -3.43 1.05
C PRO A 62 8.14 -4.94 1.22
N GLU A 63 7.18 -5.62 1.88
CA GLU A 63 7.22 -7.07 2.08
C GLU A 63 7.12 -7.86 0.76
N CYS A 64 6.54 -7.28 -0.29
CA CYS A 64 6.49 -7.91 -1.62
C CYS A 64 7.82 -7.82 -2.38
N LEU A 65 8.69 -6.89 -1.98
CA LEU A 65 9.99 -6.65 -2.59
C LEU A 65 11.13 -7.28 -1.78
N LEU A 66 10.94 -7.40 -0.46
CA LEU A 66 11.97 -7.81 0.49
C LEU A 66 11.84 -9.26 0.94
N THR A 67 10.77 -9.99 0.59
CA THR A 67 10.54 -11.37 1.03
C THR A 67 10.25 -12.31 -0.14
N ASP A 68 10.48 -13.61 0.05
CA ASP A 68 10.19 -14.63 -0.97
C ASP A 68 8.71 -15.06 -0.94
N GLY A 69 7.80 -14.11 -1.15
CA GLY A 69 6.37 -14.39 -1.21
C GLY A 69 5.68 -14.46 0.15
N TYR A 70 6.27 -13.89 1.21
CA TYR A 70 5.69 -13.83 2.55
C TYR A 70 5.02 -12.48 2.83
N TYR A 71 3.87 -12.28 2.19
CA TYR A 71 3.03 -11.10 2.35
C TYR A 71 1.58 -11.49 2.71
N SER A 72 0.75 -10.50 3.04
CA SER A 72 -0.66 -10.70 3.42
C SER A 72 -1.57 -9.72 2.68
N PHE A 73 -2.88 -9.82 2.90
CA PHE A 73 -3.87 -8.89 2.35
C PHE A 73 -3.59 -7.40 2.67
N LYS A 74 -2.79 -7.11 3.69
CA LYS A 74 -2.33 -5.76 4.04
C LYS A 74 -1.50 -5.11 2.94
N MET A 75 -0.98 -5.88 1.99
CA MET A 75 -0.28 -5.34 0.83
C MET A 75 -1.19 -4.46 -0.04
N ASP A 76 -2.48 -4.80 -0.16
CA ASP A 76 -3.43 -3.99 -0.95
C ASP A 76 -3.61 -2.60 -0.33
N ILE A 77 -3.47 -2.50 1.00
CA ILE A 77 -3.60 -1.22 1.71
C ILE A 77 -2.45 -0.28 1.38
N TRP A 78 -1.24 -0.80 1.26
CA TRP A 78 -0.10 -0.03 0.77
C TRP A 78 -0.37 0.54 -0.61
N SER A 79 -0.85 -0.33 -1.52
CA SER A 79 -1.19 0.06 -2.89
C SER A 79 -2.30 1.13 -2.91
N VAL A 80 -3.31 1.03 -2.06
CA VAL A 80 -4.34 2.09 -1.89
C VAL A 80 -3.74 3.39 -1.37
N GLY A 81 -2.73 3.35 -0.49
CA GLY A 81 -1.97 4.52 -0.06
C GLY A 81 -1.25 5.22 -1.21
N CYS A 82 -0.62 4.44 -2.08
CA CYS A 82 0.03 4.94 -3.30
C CYS A 82 -0.99 5.56 -4.27
N VAL A 83 -2.14 4.91 -4.48
CA VAL A 83 -3.23 5.43 -5.31
C VAL A 83 -3.81 6.73 -4.73
N LEU A 84 -4.00 6.82 -3.40
CA LEU A 84 -4.48 8.04 -2.74
C LEU A 84 -3.54 9.22 -3.02
N PHE A 85 -2.23 8.99 -2.87
CA PHE A 85 -1.23 10.02 -3.17
C PHE A 85 -1.31 10.45 -4.64
N GLU A 86 -1.31 9.48 -5.57
CA GLU A 86 -1.25 9.78 -7.00
C GLU A 86 -2.50 10.51 -7.50
N VAL A 87 -3.69 10.20 -6.96
CA VAL A 87 -4.91 10.96 -7.26
C VAL A 87 -4.79 12.42 -6.79
N MET A 88 -4.11 12.68 -5.68
CA MET A 88 -3.94 14.03 -5.14
C MET A 88 -2.84 14.82 -5.84
N CYS A 89 -1.83 14.14 -6.37
CA CYS A 89 -0.60 14.75 -6.88
C CYS A 89 -0.44 14.67 -8.41
N LEU A 90 -1.18 13.78 -9.07
CA LEU A 90 -1.09 13.47 -10.50
C LEU A 90 0.27 12.90 -10.95
N TYR A 91 1.03 12.34 -10.01
CA TYR A 91 2.26 11.59 -10.27
C TYR A 91 2.43 10.47 -9.23
N PRO A 92 3.13 9.37 -9.56
CA PRO A 92 3.28 8.21 -8.67
C PRO A 92 4.14 8.53 -7.45
N LEU A 93 3.79 7.93 -6.30
CA LEU A 93 4.51 8.12 -5.03
C LEU A 93 5.92 7.50 -5.06
N PHE A 94 6.06 6.28 -5.60
CA PHE A 94 7.32 5.54 -5.61
C PHE A 94 7.63 4.98 -7.02
N PRO A 95 8.07 5.81 -7.98
CA PRO A 95 8.34 5.36 -9.35
C PRO A 95 9.72 4.70 -9.48
N GLY A 96 9.88 3.46 -9.00
CA GLY A 96 11.11 2.69 -9.11
C GLY A 96 11.26 1.97 -10.46
N SER A 97 12.46 2.02 -11.03
CA SER A 97 12.83 1.37 -12.30
C SER A 97 13.08 -0.14 -12.17
N ASN A 98 13.55 -0.58 -11.00
CA ASN A 98 13.79 -1.98 -10.63
C ASN A 98 13.51 -2.16 -9.12
N GLU A 99 13.67 -3.37 -8.56
CA GLU A 99 13.31 -3.64 -7.16
C GLU A 99 14.19 -2.89 -6.16
N VAL A 100 15.49 -2.79 -6.43
CA VAL A 100 16.44 -2.05 -5.58
C VAL A 100 16.12 -0.56 -5.61
N ASP A 101 15.87 -0.01 -6.80
CA ASP A 101 15.48 1.39 -6.96
C ASP A 101 14.12 1.68 -6.31
N GLN A 102 13.14 0.77 -6.45
CA GLN A 102 11.84 0.89 -5.78
C GLN A 102 11.98 1.02 -4.27
N ILE A 103 12.80 0.17 -3.64
CA ILE A 103 13.09 0.26 -2.21
C ILE A 103 13.82 1.57 -1.88
N SER A 104 14.77 2.01 -2.71
CA SER A 104 15.42 3.31 -2.52
C SER A 104 14.42 4.46 -2.55
N LYS A 105 13.45 4.48 -3.49
CA LYS A 105 12.40 5.51 -3.56
C LYS A 105 11.53 5.52 -2.31
N ILE A 106 11.19 4.35 -1.78
CA ILE A 106 10.44 4.25 -0.52
C ILE A 106 11.26 4.86 0.63
N HIS A 107 12.54 4.50 0.75
CA HIS A 107 13.44 5.06 1.77
C HIS A 107 13.67 6.56 1.63
N ASP A 108 13.72 7.09 0.40
CA ASP A 108 13.94 8.51 0.15
C ASP A 108 12.78 9.36 0.69
N ILE A 109 11.56 8.83 0.71
CA ILE A 109 10.36 9.54 1.15
C ILE A 109 9.99 9.19 2.59
N ILE A 110 9.80 7.89 2.91
CA ILE A 110 9.35 7.44 4.23
C ILE A 110 10.50 7.36 5.23
N GLY A 111 11.73 7.13 4.74
CA GLY A 111 12.88 6.78 5.58
C GLY A 111 13.09 5.27 5.65
N THR A 112 14.26 4.87 6.15
CA THR A 112 14.56 3.46 6.44
C THR A 112 13.76 3.00 7.65
N PRO A 113 13.18 1.78 7.61
CA PRO A 113 12.49 1.24 8.78
C PRO A 113 13.48 0.98 9.93
N ASP A 114 12.92 0.82 11.13
CA ASP A 114 13.70 0.33 12.26
C ASP A 114 14.36 -1.02 11.94
N PRO A 115 15.61 -1.28 12.40
CA PRO A 115 16.29 -2.55 12.17
C PRO A 115 15.45 -3.78 12.54
N SER A 116 14.62 -3.71 13.60
CA SER A 116 13.76 -4.83 14.01
C SER A 116 12.72 -5.22 12.95
N ILE A 117 12.16 -4.24 12.23
CA ILE A 117 11.22 -4.46 11.13
C ILE A 117 11.98 -5.06 9.94
N LEU A 118 13.18 -4.54 9.65
CA LEU A 118 13.99 -5.07 8.56
C LEU A 118 14.40 -6.53 8.82
N ASP A 119 14.77 -6.87 10.05
CA ASP A 119 15.12 -8.24 10.45
C ASP A 119 13.91 -9.18 10.35
N LYS A 120 12.71 -8.71 10.72
CA LYS A 120 11.45 -9.44 10.53
C LYS A 120 11.19 -9.78 9.06
N LEU A 121 11.57 -8.90 8.13
CA LEU A 121 11.45 -9.13 6.69
C LEU A 121 12.58 -10.02 6.15
N LYS A 122 13.84 -9.79 6.55
CA LYS A 122 15.02 -10.56 6.13
C LYS A 122 14.91 -12.04 6.49
N ASN A 123 14.32 -12.37 7.64
CA ASN A 123 14.10 -13.76 8.07
C ASN A 123 13.19 -14.57 7.11
N LYS A 124 12.57 -13.90 6.13
CA LYS A 124 11.65 -14.50 5.15
C LYS A 124 12.24 -14.53 3.73
N THR A 125 13.55 -14.37 3.59
CA THR A 125 14.26 -14.23 2.29
C THR A 125 15.40 -15.25 2.17
N ARG A 126 15.49 -15.97 1.05
CA ARG A 126 16.52 -16.98 0.76
C ARG A 126 17.81 -16.38 0.20
N GLY A 127 18.37 -15.39 0.90
CA GLY A 127 19.77 -14.99 0.68
C GLY A 127 20.01 -13.62 0.05
N ILE A 128 19.01 -12.74 -0.02
CA ILE A 128 19.28 -11.33 -0.33
C ILE A 128 19.57 -10.56 0.95
N ASN A 129 20.84 -10.28 1.19
CA ASN A 129 21.27 -9.48 2.33
C ASN A 129 21.23 -8.00 1.94
N PHE A 130 20.04 -7.40 1.99
CA PHE A 130 19.91 -5.97 1.73
C PHE A 130 20.49 -5.17 2.90
N ASN A 131 21.58 -4.44 2.66
CA ASN A 131 22.14 -3.50 3.60
C ASN A 131 21.88 -2.07 3.09
N PHE A 132 20.82 -1.45 3.59
CA PHE A 132 20.48 -0.07 3.23
C PHE A 132 21.06 0.89 4.27
N PRO A 133 21.74 1.97 3.87
CA PRO A 133 22.20 2.98 4.81
C PRO A 133 20.98 3.68 5.45
N PRO A 134 21.00 3.97 6.76
CA PRO A 134 19.90 4.67 7.42
C PRO A 134 19.57 6.00 6.75
N LYS A 135 18.28 6.26 6.50
CA LYS A 135 17.76 7.51 5.92
C LYS A 135 16.56 8.00 6.73
N LYS A 136 16.48 9.31 6.99
CA LYS A 136 15.35 9.94 7.69
C LYS A 136 14.07 10.03 6.85
N GLY A 137 14.18 9.97 5.51
CA GLY A 137 13.08 10.25 4.59
C GLY A 137 12.83 11.75 4.42
N SER A 138 12.36 12.15 3.22
CA SER A 138 12.01 13.53 2.93
C SER A 138 10.68 13.95 3.56
N GLY A 139 9.77 12.98 3.76
CA GLY A 139 8.40 13.16 4.20
C GLY A 139 7.41 13.40 3.05
N ILE A 140 6.21 12.80 3.15
CA ILE A 140 5.09 12.96 2.20
C ILE A 140 4.55 14.40 2.23
N GLU A 141 4.60 15.06 3.39
CA GLU A 141 4.11 16.43 3.57
C GLU A 141 4.83 17.44 2.66
N LYS A 142 6.10 17.20 2.31
CA LYS A 142 6.83 18.05 1.36
C LYS A 142 6.35 17.89 -0.07
N LEU A 143 5.82 16.72 -0.41
CA LEU A 143 5.26 16.41 -1.72
C LEU A 143 3.81 16.92 -1.85
N MET A 144 3.14 17.17 -0.72
CA MET A 144 1.73 17.55 -0.63
C MET A 144 1.52 18.80 0.25
N PRO A 145 2.15 19.95 -0.03
CA PRO A 145 2.16 21.11 0.88
C PRO A 145 0.78 21.72 1.15
N HIS A 146 -0.19 21.48 0.26
CA HIS A 146 -1.56 21.99 0.36
C HIS A 146 -2.59 20.93 0.77
N ALA A 147 -2.17 19.67 0.97
CA ALA A 147 -3.11 18.62 1.31
C ALA A 147 -3.57 18.71 2.78
N PRO A 148 -4.81 18.32 3.09
CA PRO A 148 -5.28 18.23 4.47
C PRO A 148 -4.39 17.30 5.30
N ARG A 149 -4.12 17.67 6.56
CA ARG A 149 -3.29 16.87 7.48
C ARG A 149 -3.80 15.43 7.63
N ASP A 150 -5.13 15.27 7.72
CA ASP A 150 -5.77 13.95 7.81
C ASP A 150 -5.55 13.08 6.55
N CYS A 151 -5.35 13.70 5.38
CA CYS A 151 -5.03 12.98 4.15
C CYS A 151 -3.62 12.41 4.24
N ILE A 152 -2.64 13.26 4.61
CA ILE A 152 -1.23 12.88 4.76
C ILE A 152 -1.09 11.79 5.83
N ASP A 153 -1.74 11.96 6.99
CA ASP A 153 -1.77 10.98 8.08
C ASP A 153 -2.36 9.63 7.61
N LEU A 154 -3.44 9.66 6.82
CA LEU A 154 -4.01 8.44 6.25
C LEU A 154 -3.03 7.74 5.30
N ILE A 155 -2.32 8.48 4.43
CA ILE A 155 -1.32 7.89 3.53
C ILE A 155 -0.20 7.23 4.35
N TYR A 156 0.35 7.88 5.38
CA TYR A 156 1.37 7.28 6.24
C TYR A 156 0.91 5.98 6.92
N LYS A 157 -0.33 5.97 7.43
CA LYS A 157 -0.93 4.79 8.07
C LYS A 157 -1.23 3.64 7.10
N MET A 158 -1.44 3.94 5.81
CA MET A 158 -1.56 2.94 4.75
C MET A 158 -0.19 2.49 4.23
N CYS A 159 0.80 3.38 4.20
CA CYS A 159 2.18 3.12 3.77
C CYS A 159 3.12 2.82 4.96
N THR A 160 2.61 2.12 5.98
CA THR A 160 3.43 1.66 7.12
C THR A 160 4.23 0.42 6.71
N TYR A 161 5.51 0.37 7.09
CA TYR A 161 6.41 -0.74 6.75
C TYR A 161 5.94 -2.08 7.30
N ASP A 162 5.71 -2.17 8.62
CA ASP A 162 5.24 -3.41 9.23
C ASP A 162 3.78 -3.66 8.82
N PRO A 163 3.49 -4.75 8.08
CA PRO A 163 2.11 -5.06 7.69
C PRO A 163 1.18 -5.28 8.88
N ASP A 164 1.71 -5.66 10.05
CA ASP A 164 0.89 -5.90 11.24
C ASP A 164 0.39 -4.57 11.84
N GLU A 165 1.20 -3.51 11.79
CA GLU A 165 0.87 -2.15 12.23
C GLU A 165 0.09 -1.35 11.18
N ARG A 166 0.25 -1.69 9.90
CA ARG A 166 -0.47 -1.07 8.78
C ARG A 166 -1.98 -1.20 8.97
N LEU A 167 -2.74 -0.16 8.64
CA LEU A 167 -4.21 -0.22 8.73
C LEU A 167 -4.81 -1.37 7.91
N THR A 168 -5.94 -1.88 8.36
CA THR A 168 -6.89 -2.60 7.51
C THR A 168 -7.77 -1.61 6.74
N ALA A 169 -8.39 -2.06 5.64
CA ALA A 169 -9.38 -1.24 4.93
C ALA A 169 -10.53 -0.80 5.85
N ARG A 170 -10.99 -1.69 6.74
CA ARG A 170 -12.02 -1.39 7.75
C ARG A 170 -11.61 -0.25 8.69
N GLN A 171 -10.36 -0.23 9.14
CA GLN A 171 -9.85 0.84 10.00
C GLN A 171 -9.68 2.14 9.20
N ALA A 172 -9.17 2.07 7.98
CA ALA A 172 -9.01 3.23 7.09
C ALA A 172 -10.36 3.90 6.77
N LEU A 173 -11.45 3.14 6.57
CA LEU A 173 -12.80 3.68 6.39
C LEU A 173 -13.31 4.50 7.59
N LYS A 174 -12.78 4.24 8.79
CA LYS A 174 -13.10 4.96 10.03
C LYS A 174 -12.18 6.17 10.29
N HIS A 175 -11.18 6.40 9.43
CA HIS A 175 -10.22 7.49 9.60
C HIS A 175 -10.88 8.88 9.57
N SER A 176 -10.31 9.86 10.27
CA SER A 176 -10.82 11.24 10.32
C SER A 176 -10.96 11.89 8.95
N TYR A 177 -10.09 11.52 8.00
CA TYR A 177 -10.16 11.96 6.61
C TYR A 177 -11.52 11.70 5.93
N PHE A 178 -12.24 10.64 6.32
CA PHE A 178 -13.56 10.31 5.76
C PHE A 178 -14.71 10.68 6.70
N LYS A 179 -14.49 11.53 7.70
CA LYS A 179 -15.49 11.88 8.72
C LYS A 179 -16.78 12.42 8.10
N GLU A 180 -16.69 13.39 7.19
CA GLU A 180 -17.85 14.00 6.53
C GLU A 180 -18.66 12.99 5.70
N LEU A 181 -17.98 12.09 4.98
CA LEU A 181 -18.65 11.06 4.17
C LEU A 181 -19.43 10.04 5.00
N ARG A 182 -19.03 9.81 6.27
CA ARG A 182 -19.78 8.91 7.16
C ARG A 182 -21.10 9.51 7.63
N PHE A 183 -21.21 10.83 7.69
CA PHE A 183 -22.46 11.52 8.06
C PHE A 183 -23.45 11.62 6.90
N VAL A 184 -23.00 11.45 5.66
CA VAL A 184 -23.85 11.53 4.46
C VAL A 184 -24.39 10.15 4.03
N ILE A 185 -23.79 9.06 4.52
CA ILE A 185 -24.10 7.67 4.09
C ILE A 185 -24.84 6.87 5.19
N LEU A 186 -25.15 7.50 6.33
CA LEU A 186 -26.02 6.97 7.40
C LEU A 186 -27.28 7.82 7.50
#